data_AF-A0A3C0DQJ9-F1
#
_entry.id   AF-A0A3C0DQJ9-F1
#
_cell.length_a   1.000
_cell.length_b   1.000
_cell.length_c   1.000
_cell.angle_alpha   90.00
_cell.angle_beta   90.00
_cell.angle_gamma   90.00
#
_symmetry.space_group_name_H-M   'P 1'
#
loop_
_entity.id
_entity.type
_entity.pdbx_description
1 polymer ?
#
loop_
_entity_poly.entity_id
_entity_poly.type
_entity_poly.pdbx_seq_one_letter_code
_entity_poly.pdbx_strand_id
1 'polypeptide(L)'
;DDQGNSVYTMHACGHDVHITSFVGTARMLSKLRDWWSGTLVMIGQPAEERGAGARAMLADGLYERFPVPDYCIGLHVASDQPAGTIGYNSGYVYANVDSVDITVRGQGGHGSQPQASKDPIVLAAQIVVALQTIVSREVHPREPAVVTVGSIHGG
;
A
#
# COMPACT_ATOMS: atom_id res chain seq x y z
N ASP A 1 10.87 -13.43 7.54
CA ASP A 1 10.93 -12.07 6.97
C ASP A 1 11.94 -12.10 5.82
N ASP A 2 12.29 -10.94 5.24
CA ASP A 2 13.25 -10.85 4.12
C ASP A 2 14.70 -11.18 4.54
N GLN A 3 14.95 -11.36 5.85
CA GLN A 3 16.24 -11.77 6.41
C GLN A 3 16.28 -13.27 6.77
N GLY A 4 15.22 -14.02 6.46
CA GLY A 4 15.11 -15.45 6.73
C GLY A 4 14.70 -15.79 8.16
N ASN A 5 14.29 -14.81 8.98
CA ASN A 5 13.81 -15.07 10.33
C ASN A 5 12.38 -15.61 10.31
N SER A 6 12.05 -16.54 11.22
CA SER A 6 10.67 -16.95 11.46
C SER A 6 9.90 -15.84 12.16
N VAL A 7 8.78 -15.43 11.56
CA VAL A 7 7.89 -14.39 12.09
C VAL A 7 6.45 -14.86 12.03
N TYR A 8 5.61 -14.33 12.92
CA TYR A 8 4.18 -14.55 12.84
C TYR A 8 3.58 -13.80 11.66
N THR A 9 2.58 -14.40 11.01
CA THR A 9 1.89 -13.82 9.85
C THR A 9 0.39 -13.92 10.04
N MET A 10 -0.35 -12.94 9.53
CA MET A 10 -1.80 -12.89 9.59
C MET A 10 -2.35 -12.25 8.31
N HIS A 11 -3.44 -12.77 7.75
CA HIS A 11 -4.23 -12.09 6.73
C HIS A 11 -5.08 -10.98 7.35
N ALA A 12 -4.43 -9.95 7.89
CA ALA A 12 -5.11 -8.87 8.62
C ALA A 12 -5.95 -7.95 7.71
N CYS A 13 -5.68 -7.96 6.40
CA CYS A 13 -6.42 -7.20 5.38
C CYS A 13 -7.47 -8.05 4.63
N GLY A 14 -7.66 -9.31 5.03
CA GLY A 14 -8.71 -10.18 4.46
C GLY A 14 -8.44 -10.70 3.05
N HIS A 15 -7.17 -10.71 2.60
CA HIS A 15 -6.80 -11.22 1.27
C HIS A 15 -7.12 -12.71 1.07
N ASP A 16 -7.20 -13.47 2.16
CA ASP A 16 -7.73 -14.84 2.17
C ASP A 16 -9.21 -14.92 1.74
N VAL A 17 -10.05 -14.00 2.21
CA VAL A 17 -11.45 -13.86 1.78
C VAL A 17 -11.52 -13.49 0.30
N HIS A 18 -10.64 -12.60 -0.18
CA HIS A 18 -10.60 -12.19 -1.58
C HIS A 18 -10.23 -13.35 -2.49
N ILE A 19 -9.18 -14.12 -2.15
CA ILE A 19 -8.77 -15.30 -2.93
C ILE A 19 -9.84 -16.40 -2.89
N THR A 20 -10.52 -16.59 -1.76
CA THR A 20 -11.63 -17.54 -1.65
C THR A 20 -12.77 -17.15 -2.60
N SER A 21 -13.16 -15.88 -2.59
CA SER A 21 -14.18 -15.32 -3.48
C SER A 21 -13.76 -15.41 -4.95
N PHE A 22 -12.50 -15.10 -5.25
CA PHE A 22 -11.92 -15.17 -6.59
C PHE A 22 -12.01 -16.57 -7.20
N VAL A 23 -11.60 -17.60 -6.43
CA VAL A 23 -11.69 -19.01 -6.87
C VAL A 23 -13.14 -19.45 -7.01
N GLY A 24 -14.02 -19.03 -6.09
CA GLY A 24 -15.46 -19.30 -6.17
C GLY A 24 -16.10 -18.74 -7.45
N THR A 25 -15.81 -17.48 -7.76
CA THR A 25 -16.27 -16.79 -8.98
C THR A 25 -15.76 -17.49 -10.24
N ALA A 26 -14.47 -17.81 -10.32
CA ALA A 26 -13.91 -18.54 -11.46
C ALA A 26 -14.60 -19.89 -11.68
N ARG A 27 -14.83 -20.66 -10.60
CA ARG A 27 -15.52 -21.95 -10.65
C ARG A 27 -16.97 -21.80 -11.12
N MET A 28 -17.68 -20.79 -10.64
CA MET A 28 -19.10 -20.58 -10.98
C MET A 28 -19.26 -20.11 -12.43
N LEU A 29 -18.51 -19.09 -12.86
CA LEU A 29 -18.59 -18.57 -14.23
C LEU A 29 -18.14 -19.61 -15.27
N SER A 30 -17.18 -20.47 -14.92
CA SER A 30 -16.79 -21.60 -15.78
C SER A 30 -17.90 -22.64 -15.97
N LYS A 31 -18.75 -22.85 -14.96
CA LYS A 31 -19.92 -23.76 -15.04
C LYS A 31 -21.11 -23.14 -15.77
N LEU A 32 -21.23 -21.82 -15.73
CA LEU A 32 -22.35 -21.07 -16.30
C LEU A 32 -22.05 -20.51 -17.70
N ARG A 33 -21.14 -21.13 -18.46
CA ARG A 33 -20.72 -20.61 -19.78
C ARG A 33 -21.87 -20.45 -20.80
N ASP A 34 -22.97 -21.17 -20.65
CA ASP A 34 -24.15 -21.01 -21.52
C ASP A 34 -24.97 -19.75 -21.20
N TRP A 35 -24.69 -19.09 -20.08
CA TRP A 35 -25.45 -17.94 -19.56
C TRP A 35 -24.74 -16.60 -19.79
N TRP A 36 -23.53 -16.62 -20.32
CA TRP A 36 -22.75 -15.41 -20.61
C TRP A 36 -21.84 -15.61 -21.82
N SER A 37 -21.32 -14.53 -22.37
CA SER A 37 -20.38 -14.56 -23.50
C SER A 37 -19.28 -13.51 -23.31
N GLY A 38 -18.11 -13.76 -23.87
CA GLY A 38 -16.93 -12.89 -23.77
C GLY A 38 -15.71 -13.62 -23.20
N THR A 39 -14.79 -12.84 -22.63
CA THR A 39 -13.56 -13.36 -22.00
C THR A 39 -13.48 -12.89 -20.56
N LEU A 40 -13.26 -13.83 -19.64
CA LEU A 40 -12.99 -13.53 -18.24
C LEU A 40 -11.48 -13.61 -17.98
N VAL A 41 -10.85 -12.48 -17.66
CA VAL A 41 -9.43 -12.41 -17.29
C VAL A 41 -9.32 -12.35 -15.76
N MET A 42 -8.83 -13.43 -15.16
CA MET A 42 -8.70 -13.57 -13.71
C MET A 42 -7.27 -13.20 -13.27
N ILE A 43 -7.11 -12.07 -12.58
CA ILE A 43 -5.80 -11.54 -12.17
C ILE A 43 -5.56 -11.80 -10.67
N GLY A 44 -4.65 -12.72 -10.36
CA GLY A 44 -4.20 -12.97 -8.98
C GLY A 44 -2.97 -12.13 -8.63
N GLN A 45 -3.17 -10.97 -8.01
CA GLN A 45 -2.09 -10.04 -7.69
C GLN A 45 -1.35 -10.43 -6.40
N PRO A 46 -0.01 -10.61 -6.41
CA PRO A 46 0.79 -10.79 -5.21
C PRO A 46 1.18 -9.45 -4.57
N ALA A 47 1.74 -9.46 -3.36
CA ALA A 47 2.47 -8.31 -2.78
C ALA A 47 1.73 -6.95 -2.80
N GLU A 48 0.41 -6.97 -2.58
CA GLU A 48 -0.42 -5.77 -2.49
C GLU A 48 0.04 -4.89 -1.30
N GLU A 49 0.24 -5.49 -0.12
CA GLU A 49 0.67 -4.81 1.11
C GLU A 49 2.02 -4.07 0.98
N ARG A 50 2.85 -4.46 0.00
CA ARG A 50 4.14 -3.80 -0.30
C ARG A 50 4.01 -2.72 -1.38
N GLY A 51 2.82 -2.49 -1.93
CA GLY A 51 2.57 -1.59 -3.05
C GLY A 51 3.25 -2.00 -4.36
N ALA A 52 3.76 -3.25 -4.45
CA ALA A 52 4.65 -3.67 -5.52
C ALA A 52 3.98 -4.57 -6.56
N GLY A 53 2.94 -5.31 -6.15
CA GLY A 53 2.29 -6.36 -6.93
C GLY A 53 1.89 -5.97 -8.35
N ALA A 54 0.96 -5.02 -8.47
CA ALA A 54 0.42 -4.58 -9.75
C ALA A 54 1.53 -4.11 -10.71
N ARG A 55 2.45 -3.30 -10.21
CA ARG A 55 3.57 -2.76 -10.99
C ARG A 55 4.48 -3.87 -11.50
N ALA A 56 4.81 -4.84 -10.65
CA ALA A 56 5.64 -5.98 -11.03
C ALA A 56 4.96 -6.85 -12.10
N MET A 57 3.65 -7.10 -11.99
CA MET A 57 2.91 -7.86 -13.01
C MET A 57 2.88 -7.13 -14.36
N LEU A 58 2.67 -5.82 -14.35
CA LEU A 58 2.71 -5.00 -15.57
C LEU A 58 4.09 -5.03 -16.21
N ALA A 59 5.16 -4.90 -15.40
CA ALA A 59 6.54 -5.00 -15.88
C ALA A 59 6.90 -6.40 -16.42
N ASP A 60 6.26 -7.45 -15.91
CA ASP A 60 6.37 -8.84 -16.41
C ASP A 60 5.45 -9.11 -17.62
N GLY A 61 4.93 -8.06 -18.26
CA GLY A 61 4.17 -8.12 -19.50
C GLY A 61 2.75 -8.65 -19.34
N LEU A 62 2.06 -8.39 -18.21
CA LEU A 62 0.70 -8.86 -17.96
C LEU A 62 -0.23 -8.70 -19.18
N TYR A 63 -0.27 -7.51 -19.78
CA TYR A 63 -1.14 -7.25 -20.93
C TYR A 63 -0.51 -7.48 -22.30
N GLU A 64 0.76 -7.89 -22.32
CA GLU A 64 1.42 -8.41 -23.52
C GLU A 64 1.18 -9.92 -23.65
N ARG A 65 1.06 -10.61 -22.51
CA ARG A 65 0.88 -12.07 -22.41
C ARG A 65 -0.59 -12.49 -22.29
N PHE A 66 -1.45 -11.60 -21.78
CA PHE A 66 -2.86 -11.86 -21.56
C PHE A 66 -3.73 -10.73 -22.16
N PRO A 67 -4.99 -10.99 -22.53
CA PRO A 67 -5.86 -9.97 -23.10
C PRO A 67 -6.09 -8.79 -22.15
N VAL A 68 -6.15 -7.58 -22.72
CA VAL A 68 -6.60 -6.37 -22.02
C VAL A 68 -8.12 -6.44 -21.87
N PRO A 69 -8.68 -6.41 -20.65
CA PRO A 69 -10.12 -6.41 -20.45
C PRO A 69 -10.72 -5.03 -20.72
N ASP A 70 -11.97 -4.98 -21.20
CA ASP A 70 -12.72 -3.72 -21.35
C ASP A 70 -13.01 -3.05 -20.00
N TYR A 71 -13.18 -3.87 -18.95
CA TYR A 71 -13.45 -3.44 -17.59
C TYR A 71 -12.67 -4.28 -16.59
N CYS A 72 -12.11 -3.65 -15.56
CA CYS A 72 -11.47 -4.33 -14.43
C CYS A 72 -12.32 -4.13 -13.17
N ILE A 73 -12.67 -5.23 -12.50
CA ILE A 73 -13.45 -5.22 -11.26
C ILE A 73 -12.56 -5.74 -10.14
N GLY A 74 -12.42 -4.94 -9.08
CA GLY A 74 -11.80 -5.35 -7.82
C GLY A 74 -12.81 -5.26 -6.68
N LEU A 75 -12.60 -6.03 -5.62
CA LEU A 75 -13.35 -5.93 -4.38
C LEU A 75 -12.38 -5.99 -3.20
N HIS A 76 -12.76 -5.33 -2.11
CA HIS A 76 -12.07 -5.43 -0.84
C HIS A 76 -13.11 -5.71 0.24
N VAL A 77 -12.83 -6.67 1.12
CA VAL A 77 -13.66 -6.90 2.31
C VAL A 77 -13.52 -5.71 3.26
N ALA A 78 -14.64 -5.20 3.75
CA ALA A 78 -14.67 -4.05 4.64
C ALA A 78 -15.08 -4.53 6.03
N SER A 79 -14.20 -4.37 7.03
CA SER A 79 -14.47 -4.75 8.42
C SER A 79 -15.32 -3.71 9.17
N ASP A 80 -15.45 -2.51 8.61
CA ASP A 80 -16.17 -1.37 9.14
C ASP A 80 -17.59 -1.21 8.56
N GLN A 81 -18.01 -2.09 7.65
CA GLN A 81 -19.34 -2.07 7.03
C GLN A 81 -20.21 -3.24 7.51
N PRO A 82 -21.55 -3.06 7.58
CA PRO A 82 -22.45 -4.16 7.94
C PRO A 82 -22.36 -5.30 6.92
N ALA A 83 -22.34 -6.54 7.43
CA ALA A 83 -22.33 -7.72 6.58
C ALA A 83 -23.54 -7.75 5.63
N GLY A 84 -23.31 -8.18 4.38
CA GLY A 84 -24.33 -8.22 3.33
C GLY A 84 -24.53 -6.90 2.59
N THR A 85 -23.70 -5.89 2.84
CA THR A 85 -23.72 -4.62 2.10
C THR A 85 -22.55 -4.53 1.10
N ILE A 86 -22.74 -3.72 0.05
CA ILE A 86 -21.69 -3.37 -0.91
C ILE A 86 -21.59 -1.84 -0.95
N GLY A 87 -20.46 -1.31 -0.51
CA GLY A 87 -20.11 0.09 -0.69
C GLY A 87 -19.42 0.31 -2.04
N TYR A 88 -19.78 1.37 -2.75
CA TYR A 88 -19.08 1.82 -3.95
C TYR A 88 -19.17 3.35 -4.06
N ASN A 89 -18.22 3.95 -4.75
CA ASN A 89 -18.21 5.37 -5.04
C ASN A 89 -17.68 5.60 -6.46
N SER A 90 -18.20 6.62 -7.15
CA SER A 90 -17.68 7.10 -8.42
C SER A 90 -16.48 8.02 -8.19
N GLY A 91 -15.38 7.82 -8.93
CA GLY A 91 -14.18 8.63 -8.78
C GLY A 91 -13.17 8.01 -7.81
N TYR A 92 -12.45 8.84 -7.05
CA TYR A 92 -11.42 8.36 -6.12
C TYR A 92 -12.05 7.75 -4.86
N VAL A 93 -11.68 6.49 -4.58
CA VAL A 93 -12.21 5.72 -3.44
C VAL A 93 -11.18 5.63 -2.30
N TYR A 94 -9.89 5.63 -2.62
CA TYR A 94 -8.79 5.53 -1.66
C TYR A 94 -7.72 6.59 -1.95
N ALA A 95 -6.94 6.94 -0.93
CA ALA A 95 -5.78 7.81 -1.08
C ALA A 95 -4.62 7.04 -1.73
N ASN A 96 -3.81 7.73 -2.54
CA ASN A 96 -2.50 7.20 -2.94
C ASN A 96 -1.55 7.18 -1.73
N VAL A 97 -0.59 6.25 -1.74
CA VAL A 97 0.44 6.13 -0.71
C VAL A 97 1.80 6.04 -1.37
N ASP A 98 2.75 6.84 -0.87
CA ASP A 98 4.17 6.76 -1.18
C ASP A 98 4.95 6.68 0.14
N SER A 99 6.09 5.98 0.12
CA SER A 99 6.99 5.82 1.26
C SER A 99 8.39 6.29 0.88
N VAL A 100 9.08 6.98 1.80
CA VAL A 100 10.45 7.46 1.61
C VAL A 100 11.30 7.20 2.85
N ASP A 101 12.57 6.86 2.63
CA ASP A 101 13.58 6.79 3.68
C ASP A 101 14.45 8.05 3.69
N ILE A 102 14.58 8.70 4.85
CA ILE A 102 15.44 9.88 5.02
C ILE A 102 16.64 9.51 5.87
N THR A 103 17.83 9.48 5.27
CA THR A 103 19.09 9.28 6.01
C THR A 103 19.65 10.61 6.48
N VAL A 104 19.59 10.87 7.78
CA VAL A 104 20.16 12.08 8.40
C VAL A 104 21.61 11.82 8.81
N ARG A 105 22.56 12.45 8.09
CA ARG A 105 24.00 12.28 8.34
C ARG A 105 24.53 13.36 9.26
N GLY A 106 24.98 12.96 10.45
CA GLY A 106 25.62 13.83 11.43
C GLY A 106 27.14 13.62 11.52
N GLN A 107 27.72 14.14 12.59
CA GLN A 107 29.11 13.91 13.00
C GLN A 107 29.10 13.59 14.50
N GLY A 108 29.58 12.40 14.88
CA GLY A 108 29.65 11.98 16.28
C GLY A 108 30.69 12.76 17.08
N GLY A 109 30.58 12.72 18.42
CA GLY A 109 31.50 13.38 19.33
C GLY A 109 31.22 12.99 20.79
N HIS A 110 32.02 13.49 21.72
CA HIS A 110 31.77 13.28 23.14
C HIS A 110 30.49 14.01 23.56
N GLY A 111 29.57 13.35 24.27
CA GLY A 111 28.26 13.93 24.61
C GLY A 111 28.32 15.23 25.44
N SER A 112 29.42 15.48 26.14
CA SER A 112 29.67 16.75 26.86
C SER A 112 30.36 17.84 26.03
N GLN A 113 30.66 17.58 24.75
CA GLN A 113 31.31 18.52 23.83
C GLN A 113 30.49 18.69 22.52
N PRO A 114 29.22 19.13 22.59
CA PRO A 114 28.33 19.20 21.44
C PRO A 114 28.82 20.17 20.35
N GLN A 115 29.63 21.17 20.70
CA GLN A 115 30.23 22.09 19.73
C GLN A 115 31.19 21.41 18.72
N ALA A 116 31.65 20.19 19.04
CA ALA A 116 32.51 19.39 18.17
C ALA A 116 31.74 18.34 17.36
N SER A 117 30.40 18.25 17.53
CA SER A 117 29.55 17.29 16.84
C SER A 117 28.53 17.98 15.94
N LYS A 118 27.88 17.20 15.08
CA LYS A 118 26.67 17.58 14.36
C LYS A 118 25.63 16.53 14.71
N ASP A 119 24.79 16.82 15.70
CA ASP A 119 23.88 15.84 16.28
C ASP A 119 22.77 15.44 15.29
N PRO A 120 22.78 14.20 14.75
CA PRO A 120 21.77 13.75 13.80
C PRO A 120 20.41 13.52 14.46
N ILE A 121 20.34 13.29 15.78
CA ILE A 121 19.08 13.11 16.50
C ILE A 121 18.33 14.45 16.56
N VAL A 122 19.02 15.54 16.91
CA VAL A 122 18.43 16.88 16.91
C VAL A 122 17.97 17.29 15.51
N LEU A 123 18.79 17.04 14.49
CA LEU A 123 18.43 17.32 13.10
C LEU A 123 17.20 16.52 12.64
N ALA A 124 17.15 15.22 12.94
CA ALA A 124 16.00 14.38 12.61
C ALA A 124 14.73 14.90 13.30
N ALA A 125 14.79 15.27 14.58
CA ALA A 125 13.65 15.84 15.29
C ALA A 125 13.10 17.12 14.64
N GLN A 126 13.99 18.02 14.18
CA GLN A 126 13.58 19.23 13.46
C GLN A 126 12.94 18.90 12.11
N ILE A 127 13.46 17.90 11.38
CA ILE A 127 12.86 17.43 10.13
C ILE A 127 11.45 16.90 10.38
N VAL A 128 11.25 16.07 11.41
CA VAL A 128 9.92 15.52 11.74
C VAL A 128 8.91 16.64 11.99
N VAL A 129 9.27 17.67 12.75
CA VAL A 129 8.39 18.82 13.01
C VAL A 129 8.11 19.60 11.74
N ALA A 130 9.14 19.85 10.91
CA ALA A 130 8.98 20.57 9.65
C ALA A 130 8.06 19.82 8.66
N LEU A 131 8.14 18.49 8.58
CA LEU A 131 7.26 17.70 7.70
C LEU A 131 5.76 17.91 7.99
N GLN A 132 5.40 18.29 9.24
CA GLN A 132 4.00 18.56 9.59
C GLN A 132 3.45 19.82 8.92
N THR A 133 4.32 20.72 8.41
CA THR A 133 3.89 21.93 7.71
C THR A 133 3.37 21.66 6.30
N ILE A 134 3.70 20.52 5.71
CA ILE A 134 3.20 20.14 4.37
C ILE A 134 1.68 20.09 4.40
N VAL A 135 1.11 19.21 5.22
CA VAL A 135 -0.35 19.06 5.33
C VAL A 135 -0.98 20.31 5.93
N SER A 136 -0.38 20.88 6.97
CA SER A 136 -1.03 21.98 7.67
C SER A 136 -1.00 23.28 6.88
N ARG A 137 0.07 23.61 6.13
CA ARG A 137 0.31 24.94 5.54
C ARG A 137 0.46 24.95 4.02
N GLU A 138 0.82 23.84 3.37
CA GLU A 138 1.08 23.81 1.93
C GLU A 138 -0.04 23.15 1.12
N VAL A 139 -0.71 22.15 1.68
CA VAL A 139 -1.86 21.48 1.04
C VAL A 139 -3.13 22.32 1.18
N HIS A 140 -3.90 22.42 0.10
CA HIS A 140 -5.18 23.14 0.13
C HIS A 140 -6.13 22.48 1.17
N PRO A 141 -6.81 23.23 2.06
CA PRO A 141 -7.59 22.64 3.17
C PRO A 141 -8.77 21.72 2.77
N ARG A 142 -9.13 21.68 1.48
CA ARG A 142 -10.17 20.79 0.94
C ARG A 142 -9.62 19.52 0.32
N GLU A 143 -8.31 19.39 0.22
CA GLU A 143 -7.64 18.22 -0.32
C GLU A 143 -7.18 17.33 0.83
N PRO A 144 -7.56 16.04 0.85
CA PRO A 144 -7.10 15.12 1.88
C PRO A 144 -5.63 14.78 1.69
N ALA A 145 -4.83 14.91 2.75
CA ALA A 145 -3.43 14.52 2.76
C ALA A 145 -3.01 14.06 4.16
N VAL A 146 -2.05 13.12 4.22
CA VAL A 146 -1.46 12.62 5.47
C VAL A 146 0.04 12.48 5.25
N VAL A 147 0.83 12.91 6.24
CA VAL A 147 2.27 12.66 6.32
C VAL A 147 2.55 12.01 7.66
N THR A 148 3.11 10.81 7.64
CA THR A 148 3.42 10.03 8.84
C THR A 148 4.90 9.70 8.87
N VAL A 149 5.58 10.02 9.96
CA VAL A 149 6.91 9.48 10.26
C VAL A 149 6.71 8.21 11.08
N GLY A 150 6.71 7.06 10.39
CA GLY A 150 6.36 5.77 10.98
C GLY A 150 7.45 5.15 11.86
N SER A 151 8.71 5.53 11.65
CA SER A 151 9.85 5.04 12.43
C SER A 151 10.99 6.05 12.44
N ILE A 152 11.83 5.97 13.48
CA ILE A 152 13.08 6.72 13.59
C ILE A 152 14.12 5.81 14.24
N HIS A 153 15.29 5.73 13.62
CA HIS A 153 16.40 4.88 14.07
C HIS A 153 17.66 5.75 14.17
N GLY A 154 18.26 5.82 15.35
CA GLY A 154 19.48 6.59 15.59
C GLY A 154 20.06 6.34 16.98
N GLY A 155 21.39 6.36 17.07
CA GLY A 155 22.16 5.95 18.25
C GLY A 155 23.25 4.96 17.87
#